data_AF-A0A382R5T1-F1
#
_entry.id   AF-A0A382R5T1-F1
#
_cell.length_a   1.000
_cell.length_b   1.000
_cell.length_c   1.000
_cell.angle_alpha   90.00
_cell.angle_beta   90.00
_cell.angle_gamma   90.00
#
_symmetry.space_group_name_H-M   'P 1'
#
loop_
_entity.id
_entity.type
_entity.pdbx_description
1 polymer ?
#
loop_
_entity_poly.entity_id
_entity_poly.type
_entity_poly.pdbx_seq_one_letter_code
_entity_poly.pdbx_strand_id
1 'polypeptide(L)'
;QGYWTACTGEDQYRDVRHLTRAYLTMEDDDKRPISKSSEGESEIFSGTFELSEIWNDSLLSLTAIVQDLNTYEVKQAISGNIYRIPTDRDSDGVTNLEDNCPDDFNPEQEDLDGDFIGDVCDACNDLVYVPGNVNGDANEGYEPIIDVIDVLGLSDYIENGIGNECQMLDLLEDGVVNDWDILVLAELIMNGGN
;
A
#
# COMPACT_ATOMS: atom_id res chain seq x y z
N GLN A 1 7.80 -18.52 -17.90
CA GLN A 1 8.70 -18.45 -19.07
C GLN A 1 7.85 -18.50 -20.33
N GLY A 2 8.01 -17.51 -21.21
CA GLY A 2 7.31 -17.47 -22.49
C GLY A 2 8.23 -18.01 -23.58
N TYR A 3 7.76 -19.00 -24.34
CA TYR A 3 8.50 -19.58 -25.45
C TYR A 3 7.93 -19.01 -26.75
N TRP A 4 8.79 -18.48 -27.63
CA TRP A 4 8.40 -18.07 -28.98
C TRP A 4 9.18 -18.87 -30.03
N THR A 5 8.52 -19.23 -31.12
CA THR A 5 9.16 -19.90 -32.27
C THR A 5 9.69 -18.85 -33.23
N ALA A 6 10.99 -18.90 -33.54
CA ALA A 6 11.56 -18.04 -34.58
C ALA A 6 10.89 -18.35 -35.93
N CYS A 7 10.55 -17.31 -36.71
CA CYS A 7 9.92 -17.46 -38.03
C CYS A 7 10.77 -18.21 -39.08
N THR A 8 11.96 -18.70 -38.72
CA THR A 8 12.91 -19.38 -39.61
C THR A 8 12.73 -20.90 -39.70
N GLY A 9 11.63 -21.46 -39.18
CA GLY A 9 11.25 -22.87 -39.44
C GLY A 9 12.14 -23.91 -38.77
N GLU A 10 12.99 -23.51 -37.82
CA GLU A 10 13.66 -24.43 -36.91
C GLU A 10 13.00 -24.31 -35.53
N ASP A 11 12.57 -25.43 -34.97
CA ASP A 11 11.95 -25.57 -33.64
C ASP A 11 12.95 -25.29 -32.50
N GLN A 12 13.58 -24.12 -32.52
CA GLN A 12 14.43 -23.63 -31.45
C GLN A 12 13.64 -22.67 -30.58
N TYR A 13 13.17 -23.17 -29.43
CA TYR A 13 12.62 -22.34 -28.37
C TYR A 13 13.72 -21.48 -27.76
N ARG A 14 13.50 -20.17 -27.70
CA ARG A 14 14.40 -19.22 -27.03
C ARG A 14 13.68 -18.54 -25.89
N ASP A 15 14.41 -18.31 -24.80
CA ASP A 15 13.93 -17.51 -23.68
C ASP A 15 13.77 -16.06 -24.11
N VAL A 16 12.56 -15.53 -23.94
CA VAL A 16 12.23 -14.14 -24.23
C VAL A 16 12.09 -13.38 -22.91
N ARG A 17 12.80 -12.25 -22.77
CA ARG A 17 12.70 -11.38 -21.58
C ARG A 17 11.39 -10.60 -21.52
N HIS A 18 10.91 -10.11 -22.65
CA HIS A 18 9.66 -9.35 -22.76
C HIS A 18 8.76 -10.02 -23.79
N LEU A 19 7.68 -10.64 -23.31
CA LEU A 19 6.67 -11.26 -24.17
C LEU A 19 5.45 -10.37 -24.21
N THR A 20 5.15 -9.81 -25.38
CA THR A 20 3.88 -9.10 -25.62
C THR A 20 2.74 -10.12 -25.65
N ARG A 21 1.72 -9.92 -24.81
CA ARG A 21 0.59 -10.86 -24.68
C ARG A 21 -0.76 -10.27 -25.01
N ALA A 22 -0.88 -8.94 -24.93
CA ALA A 22 -2.08 -8.22 -25.27
C ALA A 22 -1.69 -6.92 -25.97
N TYR A 23 -2.58 -6.46 -26.84
CA TYR A 23 -2.47 -5.17 -27.50
C TYR A 23 -3.73 -4.37 -27.18
N LEU A 24 -3.56 -3.11 -26.75
CA LEU A 24 -4.69 -2.24 -26.40
C LEU A 24 -5.26 -1.49 -27.60
N THR A 25 -4.46 -1.27 -28.64
CA THR A 25 -4.80 -0.41 -29.80
C THR A 25 -4.30 -1.01 -31.12
N MET A 26 -4.47 -2.32 -31.30
CA MET A 26 -3.98 -3.02 -32.51
C MET A 26 -4.94 -2.93 -33.68
N GLU A 27 -6.25 -2.99 -33.42
CA GLU A 27 -7.27 -2.93 -34.46
C GLU A 27 -7.36 -1.53 -35.08
N ASP A 28 -7.73 -1.45 -36.36
CA ASP A 28 -7.79 -0.19 -37.11
C ASP A 28 -8.75 0.83 -36.48
N ASP A 29 -9.82 0.34 -35.82
CA ASP A 29 -10.81 1.17 -35.13
C ASP A 29 -10.31 1.71 -33.77
N ASP A 30 -9.35 1.04 -33.14
CA ASP A 30 -8.78 1.41 -31.84
C ASP A 30 -7.51 2.25 -31.95
N LYS A 31 -6.97 2.40 -33.17
CA LYS A 31 -5.82 3.25 -33.43
C LYS A 31 -6.19 4.69 -33.10
N ARG A 32 -5.36 5.32 -32.28
CA ARG A 32 -5.50 6.73 -31.91
C ARG A 32 -4.54 7.56 -32.75
N PRO A 33 -4.98 8.10 -33.91
CA PRO A 33 -4.12 8.91 -34.75
C PRO A 33 -3.73 10.19 -33.99
N ILE A 34 -2.45 10.53 -34.05
CA ILE A 34 -1.94 11.78 -33.50
C ILE A 34 -2.49 12.94 -34.35
N SER A 35 -3.13 13.90 -33.70
CA SER A 35 -3.83 15.01 -34.38
C SER A 35 -2.96 16.26 -34.57
N LYS A 36 -1.71 16.22 -34.08
CA LYS A 36 -0.82 17.38 -33.99
C LYS A 36 0.08 17.57 -35.21
N SER A 37 0.33 18.84 -35.53
CA SER A 37 1.04 19.25 -36.76
C SER A 37 2.16 20.26 -36.52
N SER A 38 2.39 20.71 -35.28
CA SER A 38 3.43 21.69 -34.95
C SER A 38 4.42 21.20 -33.88
N GLU A 39 5.68 21.63 -33.99
CA GLU A 39 6.74 21.30 -33.04
C GLU A 39 6.42 21.87 -31.65
N GLY A 40 6.47 21.03 -30.61
CA GLY A 40 6.25 21.41 -29.21
C GLY A 40 4.84 21.15 -28.66
N GLU A 41 3.93 20.57 -29.46
CA GLU A 41 2.62 20.15 -28.96
C GLU A 41 2.70 18.82 -28.22
N SER A 42 2.01 18.72 -27.08
CA SER A 42 1.77 17.48 -26.34
C SER A 42 0.33 17.01 -26.55
N GLU A 43 0.14 15.72 -26.77
CA GLU A 43 -1.18 15.07 -26.82
C GLU A 43 -1.19 13.94 -25.79
N ILE A 44 -2.27 13.84 -25.01
CA ILE A 44 -2.41 12.85 -23.95
C ILE A 44 -3.45 11.84 -24.41
N PHE A 45 -3.09 10.56 -24.36
CA PHE A 45 -4.00 9.45 -24.60
C PHE A 45 -4.29 8.74 -23.27
N SER A 46 -5.58 8.65 -22.92
CA SER A 46 -6.05 7.90 -21.75
C SER A 46 -6.96 6.75 -22.17
N GLY A 47 -6.93 5.67 -21.40
CA GLY A 47 -7.75 4.48 -21.60
C GLY A 47 -7.75 3.61 -20.36
N THR A 48 -8.67 2.65 -20.32
CA THR A 48 -8.79 1.68 -19.24
C THR A 48 -8.64 0.27 -19.82
N PHE A 49 -8.11 -0.64 -19.02
CA PHE A 49 -8.05 -2.06 -19.34
C PHE A 49 -8.20 -2.85 -18.04
N GLU A 50 -8.73 -4.05 -18.15
CA GLU A 50 -8.87 -4.97 -17.02
C GLU A 50 -7.79 -6.04 -17.10
N LEU A 51 -7.15 -6.31 -15.96
CA LEU A 51 -6.24 -7.44 -15.81
C LEU A 51 -6.97 -8.57 -15.09
N SER A 52 -6.88 -9.78 -15.62
CA SER A 52 -7.39 -10.97 -14.94
C SER A 52 -6.49 -11.32 -13.73
N GLU A 53 -7.08 -11.87 -12.67
CA GLU A 53 -6.41 -12.27 -11.42
C GLU A 53 -5.25 -13.28 -11.60
N ILE A 54 -5.18 -13.95 -12.75
CA ILE A 54 -4.09 -14.89 -13.06
C ILE A 54 -2.75 -14.20 -13.36
N TRP A 55 -2.74 -12.87 -13.54
CA TRP A 55 -1.54 -12.12 -13.88
C TRP A 55 -0.85 -11.56 -12.63
N ASN A 56 0.47 -11.74 -12.57
CA ASN A 56 1.30 -11.08 -11.57
C ASN A 56 1.67 -9.68 -12.07
N ASP A 57 1.08 -8.65 -11.45
CA ASP A 57 1.24 -7.21 -11.73
C ASP A 57 2.70 -6.73 -11.73
N SER A 58 3.52 -7.24 -10.80
CA SER A 58 4.93 -6.87 -10.62
C SER A 58 5.79 -7.27 -11.82
N LEU A 59 5.34 -8.25 -12.60
CA LEU A 59 6.01 -8.74 -13.80
C LEU A 59 5.44 -8.16 -15.10
N LEU A 60 4.44 -7.28 -15.02
CA LEU A 60 3.84 -6.65 -16.18
C LEU A 60 4.45 -5.28 -16.49
N SER A 61 4.73 -5.07 -17.77
CA SER A 61 5.17 -3.79 -18.30
C SER A 61 4.24 -3.33 -19.41
N LEU A 62 3.71 -2.11 -19.31
CA LEU A 62 2.99 -1.44 -20.37
C LEU A 62 3.98 -0.72 -21.28
N THR A 63 3.90 -0.94 -22.58
CA THR A 63 4.75 -0.25 -23.57
C THR A 63 3.89 0.52 -24.55
N ALA A 64 4.09 1.83 -24.62
CA ALA A 64 3.44 2.71 -25.59
C ALA A 64 4.43 3.05 -26.71
N ILE A 65 3.97 2.98 -27.96
CA ILE A 65 4.79 3.15 -29.15
C ILE A 65 4.10 4.15 -30.09
N VAL A 66 4.86 5.14 -30.55
CA VAL A 66 4.46 6.06 -31.62
C VAL A 66 5.09 5.58 -32.92
N GLN A 67 4.25 5.21 -33.89
CA GLN A 67 4.68 4.63 -35.16
C GLN A 67 3.99 5.32 -36.34
N ASP A 68 4.72 5.47 -37.44
CA ASP A 68 4.17 5.85 -38.74
C ASP A 68 3.53 4.63 -39.43
N LEU A 69 2.24 4.72 -39.78
CA LEU A 69 1.50 3.60 -40.36
C LEU A 69 1.84 3.29 -41.83
N ASN A 70 2.46 4.22 -42.55
CA ASN A 70 2.84 4.03 -43.96
C ASN A 70 4.24 3.43 -44.08
N THR A 71 5.18 3.90 -43.26
CA THR A 71 6.59 3.48 -43.30
C THR A 71 6.93 2.42 -42.26
N TYR A 72 6.02 2.17 -41.31
CA TYR A 72 6.22 1.34 -40.13
C TYR A 72 7.40 1.78 -39.24
N GLU A 73 7.87 3.02 -39.39
CA GLU A 73 8.95 3.57 -38.60
C GLU A 73 8.45 3.93 -37.19
N VAL A 74 9.12 3.41 -36.16
CA VAL A 74 8.86 3.77 -34.76
C VAL A 74 9.61 5.06 -34.43
N LYS A 75 8.87 6.12 -34.07
CA LYS A 75 9.43 7.43 -33.70
C LYS A 75 9.80 7.50 -32.22
N GLN A 76 8.98 6.90 -31.36
CA GLN A 76 9.19 6.91 -29.91
C GLN A 76 8.59 5.66 -29.28
N ALA A 77 9.20 5.17 -28.21
CA ALA A 77 8.63 4.14 -27.36
C ALA A 77 8.94 4.44 -25.89
N ILE A 78 7.97 4.22 -25.01
CA ILE A 78 8.13 4.30 -23.57
C ILE A 78 7.56 3.03 -22.95
N SER A 79 8.23 2.51 -21.93
CA SER A 79 7.79 1.33 -21.20
C SER A 79 7.79 1.64 -19.70
N GLY A 80 6.71 1.28 -19.01
CA GLY A 80 6.53 1.44 -17.58
C GLY A 80 6.03 0.16 -16.95
N ASN A 81 6.48 -0.15 -15.73
CA ASN A 81 5.95 -1.27 -14.98
C ASN A 81 4.59 -0.89 -14.35
N ILE A 82 3.60 -1.79 -14.42
CA ILE A 82 2.25 -1.53 -13.93
C ILE A 82 2.24 -1.33 -12.41
N TYR A 83 3.10 -2.02 -11.66
CA TYR A 83 3.26 -1.84 -10.22
C TYR A 83 3.66 -0.41 -9.81
N ARG A 84 4.21 0.39 -10.74
CA ARG A 84 4.54 1.80 -10.48
C ARG A 84 3.39 2.75 -10.79
N ILE A 85 2.26 2.24 -11.26
CA ILE A 85 1.04 3.01 -11.42
C ILE A 85 0.32 2.90 -10.08
N PRO A 86 0.14 4.02 -9.34
CA PRO A 86 -0.55 3.99 -8.07
C PRO A 86 -1.96 3.43 -8.30
N THR A 87 -2.22 2.27 -7.70
CA THR A 87 -3.53 1.64 -7.67
C THR A 87 -4.26 2.10 -6.42
N ASP A 88 -5.58 2.18 -6.53
CA ASP A 88 -6.52 2.45 -5.45
C ASP A 88 -7.41 1.21 -5.41
N ARG A 89 -7.13 0.30 -4.47
CA ARG A 89 -7.66 -1.08 -4.50
C ARG A 89 -9.08 -1.15 -3.96
N ASP A 90 -9.39 -0.31 -2.99
CA ASP A 90 -10.68 -0.16 -2.33
C ASP A 90 -11.54 0.97 -2.94
N SER A 91 -10.98 1.74 -3.87
CA SER A 91 -11.66 2.79 -4.66
C SER A 91 -12.13 3.96 -3.81
N ASP A 92 -11.37 4.33 -2.79
CA ASP A 92 -11.67 5.40 -1.85
C ASP A 92 -11.16 6.79 -2.31
N GLY A 93 -10.33 6.82 -3.36
CA GLY A 93 -9.75 8.02 -3.93
C GLY A 93 -8.34 8.34 -3.43
N VAL A 94 -7.82 7.55 -2.50
CA VAL A 94 -6.44 7.54 -2.02
C VAL A 94 -5.68 6.41 -2.71
N THR A 95 -4.39 6.62 -2.96
CA THR A 95 -3.59 5.58 -3.63
C THR A 95 -3.06 4.62 -2.58
N ASN A 96 -2.96 3.32 -2.87
CA ASN A 96 -2.45 2.30 -1.93
C ASN A 96 -1.08 2.62 -1.29
N LEU A 97 -0.30 3.58 -1.84
CA LEU A 97 0.98 4.02 -1.29
C LEU A 97 0.83 5.13 -0.23
N GLU A 98 -0.27 5.86 -0.27
CA GLU A 98 -0.62 6.98 0.61
C GLU A 98 -1.84 6.64 1.49
N ASP A 99 -2.36 5.43 1.36
CA ASP A 99 -3.55 4.92 2.03
C ASP A 99 -3.17 4.14 3.30
N ASN A 100 -3.69 4.56 4.45
CA ASN A 100 -3.52 3.91 5.75
C ASN A 100 -4.39 2.65 5.91
N CYS A 101 -5.37 2.41 5.02
CA CYS A 101 -6.16 1.19 4.93
C CYS A 101 -6.35 0.69 3.49
N PRO A 102 -5.30 0.16 2.82
CA PRO A 102 -5.33 -0.22 1.41
C PRO A 102 -6.36 -1.26 0.95
N ASP A 103 -7.15 -1.85 1.86
CA ASP A 103 -8.19 -2.85 1.61
C ASP A 103 -9.59 -2.36 2.02
N ASP A 104 -9.72 -1.27 2.77
CA ASP A 104 -10.95 -0.84 3.45
C ASP A 104 -11.22 0.65 3.20
N PHE A 105 -12.34 0.92 2.53
CA PHE A 105 -12.74 2.27 2.11
C PHE A 105 -12.71 3.32 3.23
N ASN A 106 -11.75 4.25 3.20
CA ASN A 106 -11.66 5.39 4.11
C ASN A 106 -11.07 6.67 3.47
N PRO A 107 -11.85 7.38 2.62
CA PRO A 107 -11.37 8.55 1.88
C PRO A 107 -10.85 9.71 2.74
N GLU A 108 -11.31 9.80 3.99
CA GLU A 108 -10.91 10.84 4.93
C GLU A 108 -9.63 10.48 5.70
N GLN A 109 -9.13 9.25 5.55
CA GLN A 109 -7.91 8.72 6.17
C GLN A 109 -7.89 9.02 7.68
N GLU A 110 -9.03 8.74 8.33
CA GLU A 110 -9.17 8.88 9.78
C GLU A 110 -8.16 7.95 10.45
N ASP A 111 -7.37 8.53 11.35
CA ASP A 111 -6.28 7.94 12.10
C ASP A 111 -6.25 8.71 13.42
N LEU A 112 -7.14 8.33 14.32
CA LEU A 112 -7.36 9.06 15.57
C LEU A 112 -6.13 8.99 16.49
N ASP A 113 -5.36 7.92 16.36
CA ASP A 113 -4.26 7.59 17.24
C ASP A 113 -2.86 7.93 16.72
N GLY A 114 -2.74 8.14 15.41
CA GLY A 114 -1.53 8.56 14.73
C GLY A 114 -0.53 7.43 14.48
N ASP A 115 -0.98 6.17 14.45
CA ASP A 115 -0.10 5.01 14.22
C ASP A 115 0.13 4.69 12.73
N PHE A 116 -0.48 5.48 11.84
CA PHE A 116 -0.49 5.33 10.37
C PHE A 116 -1.30 4.14 9.85
N ILE A 117 -2.13 3.52 10.69
CA ILE A 117 -3.17 2.57 10.33
C ILE A 117 -4.50 3.32 10.48
N GLY A 118 -5.39 3.20 9.49
CA GLY A 118 -6.67 3.90 9.60
C GLY A 118 -7.62 3.20 10.56
N ASP A 119 -8.46 3.98 11.22
CA ASP A 119 -9.48 3.51 12.18
C ASP A 119 -10.25 2.29 11.62
N VAL A 120 -10.68 2.37 10.35
CA VAL A 120 -11.48 1.31 9.72
C VAL A 120 -10.79 -0.06 9.62
N CYS A 121 -9.46 -0.11 9.57
CA CYS A 121 -8.68 -1.33 9.44
C CYS A 121 -7.76 -1.58 10.65
N ASP A 122 -7.91 -0.79 11.70
CA ASP A 122 -7.13 -0.93 12.92
C ASP A 122 -7.62 -2.16 13.74
N ALA A 123 -6.68 -3.05 14.03
CA ALA A 123 -6.92 -4.23 14.87
C ALA A 123 -7.03 -3.88 16.37
N CYS A 124 -6.59 -2.68 16.75
CA CYS A 124 -6.58 -2.15 18.10
C CYS A 124 -7.87 -1.40 18.48
N ASN A 125 -8.92 -1.49 17.64
CA ASN A 125 -10.27 -0.99 17.92
C ASN A 125 -10.34 0.55 18.05
N ASP A 126 -9.63 1.26 17.17
CA ASP A 126 -9.58 2.73 17.11
C ASP A 126 -9.01 3.35 18.39
N LEU A 127 -8.27 2.55 19.17
CA LEU A 127 -7.81 2.96 20.49
C LEU A 127 -6.52 3.73 20.37
N VAL A 128 -6.58 4.97 20.84
CA VAL A 128 -5.45 5.87 20.90
C VAL A 128 -4.21 5.14 21.45
N TYR A 129 -3.12 5.11 20.67
CA TYR A 129 -1.72 4.89 21.02
C TYR A 129 -1.30 5.78 22.21
N VAL A 130 -1.92 5.55 23.38
CA VAL A 130 -1.69 6.34 24.59
C VAL A 130 -0.64 5.63 25.42
N PRO A 131 0.46 6.33 25.73
CA PRO A 131 1.43 5.83 26.68
C PRO A 131 0.73 5.52 28.02
N GLY A 132 0.64 4.22 28.33
CA GLY A 132 0.12 3.72 29.60
C GLY A 132 -1.17 2.90 29.52
N ASN A 133 -1.90 2.90 28.40
CA ASN A 133 -2.99 1.94 28.18
C ASN A 133 -2.41 0.62 27.66
N VAL A 134 -1.94 -0.21 28.59
CA VAL A 134 -1.21 -1.43 28.26
C VAL A 134 -2.19 -2.57 27.96
N ASN A 135 -3.38 -2.62 28.54
CA ASN A 135 -4.31 -3.70 28.23
C ASN A 135 -5.21 -3.40 27.00
N GLY A 136 -5.16 -2.16 26.47
CA GLY A 136 -5.96 -1.72 25.34
C GLY A 136 -7.45 -1.62 25.69
N ASP A 137 -7.78 -1.22 26.93
CA ASP A 137 -9.16 -1.01 27.32
C ASP A 137 -9.58 0.46 27.18
N ALA A 138 -10.87 0.65 26.93
CA ALA A 138 -11.45 1.96 26.70
C ALA A 138 -12.92 1.98 27.12
N ASN A 139 -13.43 3.19 27.36
CA ASN A 139 -14.84 3.38 27.67
C ASN A 139 -15.73 3.35 26.40
N GLU A 140 -17.06 3.43 26.57
CA GLU A 140 -18.02 3.49 25.45
C GLU A 140 -17.84 4.71 24.52
N GLY A 141 -17.00 5.67 24.90
CA GLY A 141 -16.63 6.85 24.12
C GLY A 141 -15.24 6.79 23.50
N TYR A 142 -14.58 5.61 23.48
CA TYR A 142 -13.22 5.42 22.96
C TYR A 142 -12.14 6.22 23.70
N GLU A 143 -12.42 6.68 24.92
CA GLU A 143 -11.35 7.25 25.76
C GLU A 143 -10.61 6.08 26.43
N PRO A 144 -9.28 6.00 26.28
CA PRO A 144 -8.47 4.94 26.87
C PRO A 144 -8.53 5.03 28.39
N ILE A 145 -8.63 3.88 29.05
CA ILE A 145 -8.64 3.82 30.51
C ILE A 145 -7.21 3.46 30.93
N ILE A 146 -6.63 4.27 31.83
CA ILE A 146 -5.30 4.01 32.38
C ILE A 146 -5.46 3.74 33.86
N ASP A 147 -5.38 2.48 34.25
CA ASP A 147 -5.60 2.06 35.63
C ASP A 147 -4.62 0.97 36.10
N VAL A 148 -4.89 0.43 37.28
CA VAL A 148 -4.00 -0.57 37.91
C VAL A 148 -3.88 -1.87 37.11
N ILE A 149 -4.82 -2.16 36.21
CA ILE A 149 -4.78 -3.34 35.33
C ILE A 149 -3.69 -3.17 34.26
N ASP A 150 -3.39 -1.96 33.82
CA ASP A 150 -2.28 -1.70 32.89
C ASP A 150 -0.92 -2.01 33.51
N VAL A 151 -0.74 -1.67 34.79
CA VAL A 151 0.45 -2.02 35.57
C VAL A 151 0.65 -3.53 35.62
N LEU A 152 -0.45 -4.28 35.78
CA LEU A 152 -0.41 -5.74 35.77
C LEU A 152 -0.09 -6.28 34.37
N GLY A 153 -0.63 -5.67 33.32
CA GLY A 153 -0.33 -6.01 31.93
C GLY A 153 1.15 -5.81 31.62
N LEU A 154 1.73 -4.67 32.01
CA LEU A 154 3.15 -4.38 31.81
C LEU A 154 4.06 -5.31 32.63
N SER A 155 3.65 -5.64 33.85
CA SER A 155 4.36 -6.63 34.68
C SER A 155 4.37 -8.02 34.05
N ASP A 156 3.23 -8.49 33.52
CA ASP A 156 3.15 -9.80 32.86
C ASP A 156 3.95 -9.81 31.55
N TYR A 157 3.98 -8.69 30.82
CA TYR A 157 4.83 -8.52 29.65
C TYR A 157 6.32 -8.66 30.01
N ILE A 158 6.80 -7.97 31.04
CA ILE A 158 8.21 -8.00 31.45
C ILE A 158 8.63 -9.41 31.92
N GLU A 159 7.77 -10.11 32.66
CA GLU A 159 8.09 -11.44 33.19
C GLU A 159 7.93 -12.57 32.17
N ASN A 160 6.85 -12.54 31.38
CA ASN A 160 6.42 -13.67 30.54
C ASN A 160 6.39 -13.35 29.05
N GLY A 161 6.60 -12.09 28.64
CA GLY A 161 6.47 -11.65 27.25
C GLY A 161 5.04 -11.76 26.72
N ILE A 162 4.05 -11.79 27.62
CA ILE A 162 2.64 -11.84 27.24
C ILE A 162 2.19 -10.40 27.01
N GLY A 163 1.98 -10.07 25.74
CA GLY A 163 1.54 -8.76 25.31
C GLY A 163 0.66 -8.81 24.07
N ASN A 164 0.01 -7.69 23.80
CA ASN A 164 -0.70 -7.42 22.56
C ASN A 164 0.19 -6.54 21.65
N GLU A 165 -0.06 -6.57 20.34
CA GLU A 165 0.61 -5.73 19.36
C GLU A 165 0.28 -4.23 19.55
N CYS A 166 -0.83 -3.95 20.25
CA CYS A 166 -1.34 -2.61 20.56
C CYS A 166 -0.69 -1.92 21.78
N GLN A 167 0.38 -2.48 22.37
CA GLN A 167 0.90 -2.00 23.66
C GLN A 167 2.11 -1.08 23.48
N MET A 168 2.00 0.17 23.93
CA MET A 168 3.18 1.01 24.17
C MET A 168 3.74 0.72 25.56
N LEU A 169 4.84 -0.04 25.57
CA LEU A 169 5.42 -0.58 26.80
C LEU A 169 6.64 0.20 27.29
N ASP A 170 7.24 1.01 26.41
CA ASP A 170 8.37 1.89 26.70
C ASP A 170 7.84 3.30 27.00
N LEU A 171 7.53 3.55 28.27
CA LEU A 171 6.98 4.82 28.74
C LEU A 171 8.05 5.91 28.87
N LEU A 172 9.32 5.52 28.92
CA LEU A 172 10.46 6.41 29.04
C LEU A 172 11.05 6.81 27.68
N GLU A 173 10.58 6.21 26.58
CA GLU A 173 11.11 6.36 25.21
C GLU A 173 12.64 6.14 25.14
N ASP A 174 13.18 5.28 26.00
CA ASP A 174 14.62 5.02 26.07
C ASP A 174 15.04 3.79 25.26
N GLY A 175 14.08 3.11 24.65
CA GLY A 175 14.22 1.90 23.86
C GLY A 175 14.27 0.62 24.69
N VAL A 176 14.01 0.68 26.01
CA VAL A 176 14.15 -0.46 26.92
C VAL A 176 12.95 -0.58 27.86
N VAL A 177 12.04 -1.51 27.56
CA VAL A 177 10.94 -1.90 28.45
C VAL A 177 11.48 -2.65 29.67
N ASN A 178 11.30 -2.08 30.87
CA ASN A 178 11.75 -2.67 32.13
C ASN A 178 10.95 -2.16 33.35
N ASP A 179 11.34 -2.57 34.57
CA ASP A 179 10.64 -2.19 35.81
C ASP A 179 10.54 -0.66 36.05
N TRP A 180 11.40 0.14 35.42
CA TRP A 180 11.33 1.60 35.47
C TRP A 180 10.11 2.16 34.72
N ASP A 181 9.65 1.50 33.66
CA ASP A 181 8.41 1.87 32.95
C ASP A 181 7.18 1.62 33.83
N ILE A 182 7.17 0.52 34.58
CA ILE A 182 6.12 0.22 35.57
C ILE A 182 6.01 1.33 36.62
N LEU A 183 7.15 1.85 37.09
CA LEU A 183 7.18 2.93 38.07
C LEU A 183 6.57 4.23 37.53
N VAL A 184 6.87 4.56 36.28
CA VAL A 184 6.27 5.72 35.59
C VAL A 184 4.78 5.53 35.41
N LEU A 185 4.34 4.34 34.97
CA LEU A 185 2.92 4.02 34.82
C LEU A 185 2.16 4.16 36.13
N ALA A 186 2.71 3.60 37.21
CA ALA A 186 2.12 3.72 38.53
C ALA A 186 2.04 5.18 39.00
N GLU A 187 3.05 6.01 38.70
CA GLU A 187 3.03 7.44 39.00
C GLU A 187 1.96 8.19 38.19
N LEU A 188 1.79 7.87 36.90
CA LEU A 188 0.74 8.44 36.05
C LEU A 188 -0.66 8.17 36.62
N ILE A 189 -0.93 6.93 37.02
CA ILE A 189 -2.21 6.53 37.63
C ILE A 189 -2.42 7.23 38.98
N MET A 190 -1.39 7.29 39.83
CA MET A 190 -1.49 7.93 41.15
C MET A 190 -1.70 9.44 41.08
N ASN A 191 -1.22 10.10 40.03
CA ASN A 191 -1.42 11.53 39.80
C ASN A 191 -2.78 11.85 39.16
N GLY A 192 -3.62 10.84 38.90
CA GLY A 192 -4.96 11.00 38.34
C GLY A 192 -4.95 11.21 36.82
N GLY A 193 -4.03 10.55 36.12
CA GLY A 193 -3.96 10.54 34.65
C GLY A 193 -5.15 9.83 34.01
N ASN A 194 -6.29 10.52 33.96
CA ASN A 194 -7.32 10.37 32.92
C ASN A 194 -7.34 11.68 32.11
#